data_AF-Q6PWQ6-F1
#
_entry.id   AF-Q6PWQ6-F1
#
_cell.length_a   1.000
_cell.length_b   1.000
_cell.length_c   1.000
_cell.angle_alpha   90.00
_cell.angle_beta   90.00
_cell.angle_gamma   90.00
#
_symmetry.space_group_name_H-M   'P 1'
#
loop_
_entity.id
_entity.type
_entity.pdbx_description
1 polymer ?
#
loop_
_entity_poly.entity_id
_entity_poly.type
_entity_poly.pdbx_seq_one_letter_code
_entity_poly.pdbx_strand_id
1 'polypeptide(L)'
;MDPCILAACFTRSHLKLDFYLTRSCNQRRLSAMKTKRMKTATPKKSHLVSLFRNHFTRSHLSCLLLAFLCTAPAMAAVQVLDQFGRSDSATVGNGWTESESTAGSSAISVGGSELQFYHAGTAVAGREFCYRDVSSAYQTTFTSASGKLEWDFNIRQGRATPSGWAANTYGAAFIIGCTANNPQGGGGSGYGVIIGETGASDTVRLVKFGTTGLDADGDWTSLIALSPVPTLTDYFSVRVTFDPSTGQWELFTRDDGASAFADPTTGTLISRGTVTDTTYTGSNLKYLGAYWNHSNGAVGAANGMKIDNVYVPSSIASEPTSDTTGVGFVNVQSSQMNVSWTSGNGANRIV
;
A
#
# COMPACT_ATOMS: atom_id res chain seq x y z
N MET A 1 -19.48 -30.90 -12.06
CA MET A 1 -18.10 -30.49 -11.73
C MET A 1 -17.83 -29.22 -12.53
N ASP A 2 -17.75 -28.11 -11.80
CA ASP A 2 -17.52 -26.71 -12.20
C ASP A 2 -16.18 -26.47 -12.94
N PRO A 3 -15.87 -25.27 -13.51
CA PRO A 3 -16.49 -23.96 -13.25
C PRO A 3 -16.82 -23.06 -14.46
N CYS A 4 -17.72 -22.10 -14.22
CA CYS A 4 -17.96 -20.91 -15.03
C CYS A 4 -17.00 -19.78 -14.64
N ILE A 5 -16.44 -19.07 -15.63
CA ILE A 5 -15.90 -17.71 -15.48
C ILE A 5 -16.82 -16.79 -16.30
N LEU A 6 -17.38 -15.77 -15.65
CA LEU A 6 -18.01 -14.65 -16.36
C LEU A 6 -17.49 -13.34 -15.76
N ALA A 7 -16.70 -12.62 -16.56
CA ALA A 7 -16.44 -11.21 -16.36
C ALA A 7 -17.68 -10.40 -16.79
N ALA A 8 -18.07 -9.41 -15.99
CA ALA A 8 -19.07 -8.42 -16.38
C ALA A 8 -18.50 -7.01 -16.17
N CYS A 9 -18.38 -6.31 -17.28
CA CYS A 9 -18.09 -4.89 -17.41
C CYS A 9 -19.25 -4.07 -16.83
N PHE A 10 -18.94 -3.10 -15.96
CA PHE A 10 -19.94 -2.20 -15.37
C PHE A 10 -20.27 -1.05 -16.32
N THR A 11 -21.49 -1.03 -16.85
CA THR A 11 -22.14 0.22 -17.28
C THR A 11 -23.58 0.28 -16.73
N ARG A 12 -23.87 1.45 -16.14
CA ARG A 12 -25.17 2.03 -15.73
C ARG A 12 -26.30 1.11 -15.21
N SER A 13 -26.54 1.27 -13.90
CA SER A 13 -27.83 1.38 -13.21
C SER A 13 -28.97 0.43 -13.61
N HIS A 14 -29.24 -0.58 -12.77
CA HIS A 14 -30.55 -0.95 -12.19
C HIS A 14 -30.37 -2.26 -11.40
N LEU A 15 -30.52 -2.26 -10.08
CA LEU A 15 -30.55 -3.48 -9.26
C LEU A 15 -32.00 -3.78 -8.86
N LYS A 16 -32.53 -4.95 -9.24
CA LYS A 16 -33.85 -5.47 -8.81
C LYS A 16 -33.64 -6.41 -7.63
N LEU A 17 -34.43 -6.26 -6.57
CA LEU A 17 -34.40 -7.09 -5.36
C LEU A 17 -35.81 -7.61 -5.08
N ASP A 18 -36.03 -8.92 -5.17
CA ASP A 18 -37.32 -9.58 -4.90
C ASP A 18 -37.29 -10.26 -3.52
N PHE A 19 -38.32 -10.06 -2.68
CA PHE A 19 -38.50 -10.72 -1.38
C PHE A 19 -39.77 -11.57 -1.33
N TYR A 20 -39.66 -12.82 -0.88
CA TYR A 20 -40.79 -13.71 -0.55
C TYR A 20 -41.03 -13.73 0.97
N LEU A 21 -42.28 -13.48 1.40
CA LEU A 21 -42.75 -13.66 2.78
C LEU A 21 -43.72 -14.84 2.86
N THR A 22 -43.38 -15.87 3.63
CA THR A 22 -44.34 -16.93 4.03
C THR A 22 -44.77 -16.74 5.49
N ARG A 23 -46.08 -16.52 5.70
CA ARG A 23 -46.74 -16.63 7.01
C ARG A 23 -47.15 -18.09 7.26
N SER A 24 -47.08 -18.56 8.50
CA SER A 24 -48.03 -19.57 8.97
C SER A 24 -48.45 -19.30 10.42
N CYS A 25 -49.77 -19.41 10.62
CA CYS A 25 -50.49 -19.36 11.88
C CYS A 25 -51.16 -20.73 12.01
N ASN A 26 -51.12 -21.37 13.18
CA ASN A 26 -52.27 -22.14 13.67
C ASN A 26 -52.16 -22.52 15.15
N GLN A 27 -53.33 -22.50 15.79
CA GLN A 27 -53.58 -22.72 17.22
C GLN A 27 -54.55 -23.91 17.39
N ARG A 28 -54.49 -24.55 18.58
CA ARG A 28 -55.45 -25.49 19.23
C ARG A 28 -55.46 -26.98 18.83
N ARG A 29 -55.26 -27.88 19.82
CA ARG A 29 -56.33 -28.60 20.56
C ARG A 29 -55.79 -29.53 21.68
N LEU A 30 -56.72 -29.98 22.50
CA LEU A 30 -56.67 -30.38 23.92
C LEU A 30 -56.77 -31.92 24.13
N SER A 31 -56.28 -32.40 25.29
CA SER A 31 -56.67 -33.60 26.07
C SER A 31 -56.24 -35.02 25.64
N ALA A 32 -55.51 -35.75 26.52
CA ALA A 32 -56.09 -36.75 27.45
C ALA A 32 -55.07 -37.82 27.98
N MET A 33 -55.27 -38.21 29.26
CA MET A 33 -55.09 -39.56 29.84
C MET A 33 -53.70 -40.20 30.03
N LYS A 34 -53.25 -40.34 31.30
CA LYS A 34 -53.39 -41.61 32.06
C LYS A 34 -52.78 -41.52 33.48
N THR A 35 -53.65 -41.80 34.45
CA THR A 35 -53.38 -42.10 35.86
C THR A 35 -52.69 -43.46 36.00
N LYS A 36 -51.66 -43.58 36.85
CA LYS A 36 -51.31 -44.87 37.48
C LYS A 36 -50.86 -44.68 38.92
N ARG A 37 -51.51 -45.48 39.76
CA ARG A 37 -51.52 -45.58 41.23
C ARG A 37 -50.49 -46.62 41.70
N MET A 38 -50.12 -46.56 43.00
CA MET A 38 -49.38 -47.51 43.86
C MET A 38 -48.07 -46.91 44.39
N LYS A 39 -47.64 -47.06 45.65
CA LYS A 39 -48.10 -47.81 46.83
C LYS A 39 -47.37 -47.22 48.04
N THR A 40 -47.99 -47.37 49.22
CA THR A 40 -47.48 -47.08 50.56
C THR A 40 -46.26 -47.92 50.96
N ALA A 41 -45.27 -47.31 51.61
CA ALA A 41 -44.43 -47.95 52.65
C ALA A 41 -43.60 -46.90 53.42
N THR A 42 -43.80 -46.81 54.73
CA THR A 42 -42.89 -46.20 55.71
C THR A 42 -41.98 -47.28 56.30
N PRO A 43 -40.69 -47.00 56.52
CA PRO A 43 -40.21 -47.07 57.90
C PRO A 43 -39.20 -45.97 58.30
N LYS A 44 -38.95 -45.95 59.61
CA LYS A 44 -38.25 -44.94 60.44
C LYS A 44 -36.72 -44.87 60.24
N LYS A 45 -36.22 -43.64 60.46
CA LYS A 45 -34.97 -43.18 61.12
C LYS A 45 -33.60 -43.60 60.55
N SER A 46 -32.83 -42.59 60.12
CA SER A 46 -31.51 -42.26 60.69
C SER A 46 -31.04 -40.87 60.24
N HIS A 47 -30.26 -40.23 61.11
CA HIS A 47 -29.74 -38.86 61.03
C HIS A 47 -28.82 -38.62 59.84
N LEU A 48 -28.93 -37.45 59.19
CA LEU A 48 -27.76 -36.70 58.72
C LEU A 48 -28.10 -35.22 58.50
N VAL A 49 -27.26 -34.41 59.12
CA VAL A 49 -27.17 -32.96 59.07
C VAL A 49 -26.77 -32.51 57.66
N SER A 50 -27.52 -31.60 57.05
CA SER A 50 -26.91 -30.46 56.34
C SER A 50 -27.95 -29.35 56.16
N LEU A 51 -27.60 -28.17 56.68
CA LEU A 51 -28.18 -26.91 56.28
C LEU A 51 -27.88 -26.68 54.80
N PHE A 52 -28.85 -26.27 53.98
CA PHE A 52 -28.69 -25.13 53.07
C PHE A 52 -30.08 -24.68 52.60
N ARG A 53 -30.44 -23.47 53.03
CA ARG A 53 -31.67 -22.77 52.68
C ARG A 53 -31.45 -22.10 51.33
N ASN A 54 -32.12 -22.58 50.29
CA ASN A 54 -32.26 -21.87 49.02
C ASN A 54 -33.17 -20.65 49.23
N HIS A 55 -32.61 -19.45 49.26
CA HIS A 55 -33.32 -18.25 48.85
C HIS A 55 -32.55 -17.58 47.72
N PHE A 56 -33.11 -17.76 46.53
CA PHE A 56 -32.79 -17.08 45.28
C PHE A 56 -32.97 -15.57 45.49
N THR A 57 -31.88 -14.82 45.59
CA THR A 57 -31.90 -13.37 45.38
C THR A 57 -31.27 -13.06 44.03
N ARG A 58 -32.09 -12.45 43.17
CA ARG A 58 -31.71 -11.87 41.88
C ARG A 58 -30.56 -10.87 42.10
N SER A 59 -29.42 -11.10 41.45
CA SER A 59 -28.38 -10.09 41.29
C SER A 59 -28.17 -9.83 39.80
N HIS A 60 -28.34 -8.57 39.42
CA HIS A 60 -28.13 -8.06 38.07
C HIS A 60 -26.65 -8.16 37.70
N LEU A 61 -26.32 -9.09 36.80
CA LEU A 61 -25.03 -9.15 36.15
C LEU A 61 -25.06 -8.17 34.96
N SER A 62 -24.74 -6.90 35.22
CA SER A 62 -24.35 -5.96 34.18
C SER A 62 -23.00 -6.40 33.62
N CYS A 63 -23.05 -7.20 32.56
CA CYS A 63 -21.89 -7.61 31.79
C CYS A 63 -21.46 -6.41 30.92
N LEU A 64 -20.61 -5.55 31.47
CA LEU A 64 -19.95 -4.49 30.71
C LEU A 64 -18.85 -5.15 29.86
N LEU A 65 -19.23 -5.59 28.66
CA LEU A 65 -18.29 -6.11 27.67
C LEU A 65 -17.52 -4.92 27.06
N LEU A 66 -16.40 -4.55 27.68
CA LEU A 66 -15.46 -3.60 27.12
C LEU A 66 -14.73 -4.31 25.96
N ALA A 67 -15.27 -4.17 24.75
CA ALA A 67 -14.58 -4.61 23.55
C ALA A 67 -13.38 -3.70 23.32
N PHE A 68 -12.20 -4.14 23.77
CA PHE A 68 -10.93 -3.63 23.27
C PHE A 68 -10.86 -4.03 21.78
N LEU A 69 -11.37 -3.16 20.90
CA LEU A 69 -11.04 -3.23 19.48
C LEU A 69 -9.54 -2.95 19.39
N CYS A 70 -8.74 -4.01 19.32
CA CYS A 70 -7.39 -3.93 18.80
C CYS A 70 -7.55 -3.54 17.33
N THR A 71 -7.49 -2.24 17.03
CA THR A 71 -7.35 -1.75 15.67
C THR A 71 -5.96 -2.13 15.22
N ALA A 72 -5.81 -3.34 14.68
CA ALA A 72 -4.69 -3.61 13.81
C ALA A 72 -4.74 -2.55 12.71
N PRO A 73 -3.64 -1.81 12.43
CA PRO A 73 -3.65 -0.88 11.32
C PRO A 73 -4.07 -1.67 10.07
N ALA A 74 -5.09 -1.15 9.37
CA ALA A 74 -5.51 -1.73 8.11
C ALA A 74 -4.27 -1.92 7.24
N MET A 75 -4.09 -3.12 6.69
CA MET A 75 -2.99 -3.38 5.77
C MET A 75 -3.01 -2.34 4.66
N ALA A 76 -1.85 -1.73 4.39
CA ALA A 76 -1.71 -0.80 3.28
C ALA A 76 -2.01 -1.56 1.99
N ALA A 77 -3.06 -1.16 1.28
CA ALA A 77 -3.32 -1.65 -0.06
C ALA A 77 -2.50 -0.83 -1.05
N VAL A 78 -1.84 -1.50 -1.99
CA VAL A 78 -1.08 -0.85 -3.08
C VAL A 78 -1.83 -0.95 -4.39
N GLN A 79 -1.58 -0.01 -5.30
CA GLN A 79 -2.08 -0.01 -6.67
C GLN A 79 -0.93 0.06 -7.67
N VAL A 80 -1.08 -0.58 -8.82
CA VAL A 80 -0.09 -0.52 -9.90
C VAL A 80 -0.03 0.92 -10.43
N LEU A 81 1.15 1.54 -10.42
CA LEU A 81 1.40 2.81 -11.11
C LEU A 81 1.92 2.59 -12.53
N ASP A 82 2.93 1.72 -12.68
CA ASP A 82 3.50 1.31 -13.96
C ASP A 82 4.32 0.01 -13.79
N GLN A 83 4.22 -0.90 -14.76
CA GLN A 83 5.00 -2.15 -14.82
C GLN A 83 5.92 -2.19 -16.04
N PHE A 84 6.01 -1.11 -16.81
CA PHE A 84 6.88 -0.97 -17.99
C PHE A 84 6.80 -2.07 -19.06
N GLY A 85 5.83 -3.00 -18.97
CA GLY A 85 5.61 -4.12 -19.90
C GLY A 85 5.07 -3.75 -21.28
N ARG A 86 5.29 -2.51 -21.69
CA ARG A 86 5.02 -2.01 -23.04
C ARG A 86 6.22 -2.28 -23.96
N SER A 87 6.00 -2.16 -25.26
CA SER A 87 7.06 -2.30 -26.26
C SER A 87 8.18 -1.26 -26.08
N ASP A 88 9.38 -1.63 -26.53
CA ASP A 88 10.57 -0.78 -26.47
C ASP A 88 10.30 0.61 -27.07
N SER A 89 10.77 1.64 -26.37
CA SER A 89 10.50 3.05 -26.67
C SER A 89 11.63 3.94 -26.15
N ALA A 90 12.05 4.91 -26.95
CA ALA A 90 13.03 5.94 -26.59
C ALA A 90 12.48 7.02 -25.63
N THR A 91 11.24 6.84 -25.16
CA THR A 91 10.59 7.68 -24.14
C THR A 91 9.81 6.79 -23.19
N VAL A 92 9.69 7.20 -21.92
CA VAL A 92 8.92 6.47 -20.91
C VAL A 92 7.44 6.45 -21.29
N GLY A 93 6.85 7.61 -21.63
CA GLY A 93 5.41 7.72 -21.90
C GLY A 93 4.54 7.45 -20.66
N ASN A 94 3.28 7.04 -20.84
CA ASN A 94 2.35 6.66 -19.76
C ASN A 94 2.22 7.71 -18.60
N GLY A 95 2.27 8.99 -18.95
CA GLY A 95 2.17 10.09 -17.98
C GLY A 95 3.45 10.43 -17.22
N TRP A 96 4.56 9.73 -17.49
CA TRP A 96 5.89 10.11 -17.01
C TRP A 96 6.43 11.30 -17.79
N THR A 97 7.10 12.22 -17.09
CA THR A 97 7.87 13.30 -17.68
C THR A 97 9.35 13.01 -17.48
N GLU A 98 10.14 13.15 -18.53
CA GLU A 98 11.58 12.84 -18.54
C GLU A 98 12.42 14.11 -18.63
N SER A 99 13.61 14.04 -18.05
CA SER A 99 14.66 15.04 -18.19
C SER A 99 15.98 14.32 -18.40
N GLU A 100 16.57 14.52 -19.57
CA GLU A 100 17.89 14.01 -19.93
C GLU A 100 18.91 15.15 -19.94
N SER A 101 20.11 14.92 -19.42
CA SER A 101 21.19 15.93 -19.48
C SER A 101 21.63 16.25 -20.91
N THR A 102 21.45 15.29 -21.84
CA THR A 102 21.65 15.50 -23.28
C THR A 102 20.34 15.21 -24.01
N ALA A 103 19.71 16.23 -24.56
CA ALA A 103 18.42 16.08 -25.25
C ALA A 103 18.51 15.08 -26.41
N GLY A 104 17.62 14.09 -26.43
CA GLY A 104 17.54 13.07 -27.48
C GLY A 104 18.58 11.96 -27.35
N SER A 105 19.23 11.84 -26.20
CA SER A 105 20.19 10.77 -25.92
C SER A 105 19.55 9.40 -25.79
N SER A 106 18.24 9.34 -25.49
CA SER A 106 17.54 8.11 -25.13
C SER A 106 18.22 7.41 -23.95
N ALA A 107 18.86 8.20 -23.08
CA ALA A 107 19.45 7.75 -21.83
C ALA A 107 18.38 7.24 -20.88
N ILE A 108 17.14 7.73 -21.01
CA ILE A 108 15.94 7.17 -20.39
C ILE A 108 15.12 6.49 -21.49
N SER A 109 14.75 5.23 -21.28
CA SER A 109 13.96 4.47 -22.24
C SER A 109 13.15 3.37 -21.57
N VAL A 110 12.18 2.82 -22.30
CA VAL A 110 11.60 1.51 -21.99
C VAL A 110 12.25 0.51 -22.92
N GLY A 111 12.82 -0.55 -22.36
CA GLY A 111 13.48 -1.60 -23.12
C GLY A 111 13.38 -2.94 -22.41
N GLY A 112 13.04 -4.00 -23.15
CA GLY A 112 12.92 -5.34 -22.57
C GLY A 112 11.89 -5.43 -21.44
N SER A 113 10.81 -4.65 -21.54
CA SER A 113 9.74 -4.52 -20.53
C SER A 113 10.16 -3.87 -19.20
N GLU A 114 11.25 -3.09 -19.19
CA GLU A 114 11.73 -2.40 -17.99
C GLU A 114 11.98 -0.92 -18.29
N LEU A 115 11.93 -0.06 -17.26
CA LEU A 115 12.47 1.30 -17.35
C LEU A 115 13.99 1.24 -17.22
N GLN A 116 14.69 1.85 -18.18
CA GLN A 116 16.13 1.77 -18.32
C GLN A 116 16.78 3.14 -18.34
N PHE A 117 17.88 3.26 -17.60
CA PHE A 117 18.73 4.44 -17.55
C PHE A 117 20.15 4.04 -17.95
N TYR A 118 20.51 4.24 -19.22
CA TYR A 118 21.88 4.14 -19.73
C TYR A 118 21.97 4.67 -21.14
N HIS A 119 23.17 5.08 -21.56
CA HIS A 119 23.41 5.51 -22.94
C HIS A 119 23.67 4.27 -23.81
N ALA A 120 23.01 4.18 -24.97
CA ALA A 120 23.31 3.15 -25.97
C ALA A 120 24.64 3.40 -26.72
N GLY A 121 25.09 4.67 -26.74
CA GLY A 121 26.28 5.13 -27.46
C GLY A 121 27.25 5.89 -26.55
N THR A 122 27.87 6.95 -27.04
CA THR A 122 28.80 7.76 -26.24
C THR A 122 28.08 8.49 -25.11
N ALA A 123 28.47 8.22 -23.86
CA ALA A 123 27.93 8.91 -22.69
C ALA A 123 28.68 10.21 -22.38
N VAL A 124 27.93 11.23 -21.99
CA VAL A 124 28.43 12.45 -21.32
C VAL A 124 28.05 12.36 -19.85
N ALA A 125 28.90 12.76 -18.90
CA ALA A 125 28.48 12.82 -17.50
C ALA A 125 27.19 13.63 -17.34
N GLY A 126 26.29 13.14 -16.51
CA GLY A 126 24.92 13.59 -16.52
C GLY A 126 24.09 13.11 -15.35
N ARG A 127 22.90 13.68 -15.30
CA ARG A 127 21.81 13.40 -14.38
C ARG A 127 20.54 13.25 -15.20
N GLU A 128 19.86 12.13 -14.99
CA GLU A 128 18.69 11.70 -15.75
C GLU A 128 17.61 11.38 -14.75
N PHE A 129 16.43 11.95 -14.94
CA PHE A 129 15.30 11.59 -14.10
C PHE A 129 14.02 11.55 -14.91
N CYS A 130 13.10 10.72 -14.44
CA CYS A 130 11.71 10.79 -14.85
C CYS A 130 10.81 10.85 -13.62
N TYR A 131 9.71 11.58 -13.71
CA TYR A 131 8.79 11.76 -12.60
C TYR A 131 7.33 11.68 -13.02
N ARG A 132 6.47 11.45 -12.03
CA ARG A 132 5.01 11.60 -12.13
C ARG A 132 4.49 12.43 -10.97
N ASP A 133 3.49 13.27 -11.27
CA ASP A 133 2.62 13.85 -10.24
C ASP A 133 1.58 12.80 -9.82
N VAL A 134 1.60 12.41 -8.55
CA VAL A 134 0.71 11.39 -7.96
C VAL A 134 -0.34 11.96 -7.03
N SER A 135 -0.61 13.28 -7.08
CA SER A 135 -1.69 13.90 -6.30
C SER A 135 -3.07 13.29 -6.55
N SER A 136 -3.27 12.56 -7.65
CA SER A 136 -4.52 11.85 -7.93
C SER A 136 -4.54 10.38 -7.49
N ALA A 137 -3.39 9.80 -7.13
CA ALA A 137 -3.29 8.38 -6.79
C ALA A 137 -3.53 8.13 -5.29
N TYR A 138 -2.89 8.94 -4.43
CA TYR A 138 -2.95 8.81 -2.97
C TYR A 138 -2.66 10.16 -2.29
N GLN A 139 -2.79 10.19 -0.96
CA GLN A 139 -2.54 11.38 -0.15
C GLN A 139 -1.05 11.77 -0.17
N THR A 140 -0.72 12.92 -0.77
CA THR A 140 0.67 13.38 -0.96
C THR A 140 1.21 14.24 0.18
N THR A 141 0.36 14.70 1.10
CA THR A 141 0.79 15.13 2.44
C THR A 141 0.72 13.93 3.37
N PHE A 142 1.83 13.23 3.56
CA PHE A 142 1.84 11.89 4.14
C PHE A 142 1.29 11.85 5.55
N THR A 143 1.52 12.86 6.38
CA THR A 143 0.93 12.94 7.74
C THR A 143 -0.60 13.04 7.76
N SER A 144 -1.22 13.41 6.63
CA SER A 144 -2.68 13.49 6.49
C SER A 144 -3.29 12.19 5.94
N ALA A 145 -2.50 11.15 5.68
CA ALA A 145 -3.02 9.88 5.22
C ALA A 145 -3.82 9.19 6.33
N SER A 146 -4.94 8.56 5.97
CA SER A 146 -5.83 7.85 6.89
C SER A 146 -5.31 6.49 7.34
N GLY A 147 -4.24 6.00 6.71
CA GLY A 147 -3.62 4.71 6.99
C GLY A 147 -2.16 4.68 6.53
N LYS A 148 -1.50 3.55 6.76
CA LYS A 148 -0.12 3.33 6.33
C LYS A 148 0.00 3.51 4.81
N LEU A 149 1.03 4.22 4.39
CA LEU A 149 1.43 4.33 2.99
C LEU A 149 2.46 3.23 2.70
N GLU A 150 2.32 2.55 1.57
CA GLU A 150 3.22 1.50 1.10
C GLU A 150 3.58 1.74 -0.36
N TRP A 151 4.88 1.70 -0.66
CA TRP A 151 5.42 1.74 -2.01
C TRP A 151 6.22 0.46 -2.24
N ASP A 152 5.95 -0.23 -3.34
CA ASP A 152 6.74 -1.36 -3.81
C ASP A 152 7.31 -1.05 -5.17
N PHE A 153 8.57 -1.41 -5.41
CA PHE A 153 9.17 -1.28 -6.72
C PHE A 153 10.38 -2.19 -6.83
N ASN A 154 10.77 -2.41 -8.08
CA ASN A 154 12.03 -3.06 -8.40
C ASN A 154 13.10 -2.01 -8.75
N ILE A 155 14.34 -2.26 -8.32
CA ILE A 155 15.49 -1.43 -8.68
C ILE A 155 16.74 -2.28 -8.87
N ARG A 156 17.54 -1.91 -9.88
CA ARG A 156 18.88 -2.45 -10.09
C ARG A 156 19.84 -1.33 -10.43
N GLN A 157 21.01 -1.35 -9.82
CA GLN A 157 22.19 -0.59 -10.26
C GLN A 157 23.16 -1.59 -10.90
N GLY A 158 23.58 -1.36 -12.14
CA GLY A 158 24.47 -2.26 -12.86
C GLY A 158 25.90 -2.27 -12.34
N ARG A 159 26.33 -1.21 -11.63
CA ARG A 159 27.69 -1.06 -11.10
C ARG A 159 27.83 -1.65 -9.70
N ALA A 160 28.93 -2.35 -9.47
CA ALA A 160 29.25 -2.92 -8.16
C ALA A 160 29.70 -1.88 -7.12
N THR A 161 30.25 -0.74 -7.58
CA THR A 161 30.76 0.34 -6.73
C THR A 161 30.29 1.71 -7.24
N PRO A 162 28.98 2.00 -7.17
CA PRO A 162 28.42 3.29 -7.54
C PRO A 162 28.98 4.39 -6.63
N SER A 163 29.82 5.27 -7.17
CA SER A 163 30.64 6.20 -6.38
C SER A 163 29.93 7.44 -5.84
N GLY A 164 28.61 7.41 -5.67
CA GLY A 164 27.83 8.46 -5.00
C GLY A 164 27.20 9.52 -5.91
N TRP A 165 26.89 10.67 -5.33
CA TRP A 165 25.97 11.67 -5.90
C TRP A 165 26.62 12.97 -6.38
N ALA A 166 27.93 13.14 -6.23
CA ALA A 166 28.65 14.28 -6.78
C ALA A 166 28.67 14.29 -8.33
N ALA A 167 29.14 15.38 -8.93
CA ALA A 167 29.33 15.42 -10.38
C ALA A 167 30.36 14.36 -10.83
N ASN A 168 30.08 13.67 -11.94
CA ASN A 168 30.92 12.61 -12.52
C ASN A 168 31.05 11.34 -11.66
N THR A 169 30.16 11.12 -10.70
CA THR A 169 30.06 9.87 -9.95
C THR A 169 28.87 9.03 -10.43
N TYR A 170 28.59 7.90 -9.78
CA TYR A 170 27.47 7.04 -10.14
C TYR A 170 26.54 6.82 -8.95
N GLY A 171 25.25 7.07 -9.14
CA GLY A 171 24.21 6.85 -8.14
C GLY A 171 22.89 6.51 -8.80
N ALA A 172 22.10 5.63 -8.19
CA ALA A 172 20.76 5.26 -8.63
C ALA A 172 19.75 5.53 -7.52
N ALA A 173 18.59 6.07 -7.86
CA ALA A 173 17.56 6.37 -6.91
C ALA A 173 16.15 6.12 -7.45
N PHE A 174 15.27 5.74 -6.54
CA PHE A 174 13.84 5.85 -6.70
C PHE A 174 13.29 6.79 -5.62
N ILE A 175 12.83 7.96 -6.06
CA ILE A 175 12.23 9.00 -5.24
C ILE A 175 10.78 8.60 -4.96
N ILE A 176 10.44 8.50 -3.67
CA ILE A 176 9.10 8.09 -3.20
C ILE A 176 8.17 9.30 -3.11
N GLY A 177 8.74 10.46 -2.80
CA GLY A 177 8.01 11.72 -2.75
C GLY A 177 8.96 12.90 -2.66
N CYS A 178 8.71 13.91 -3.48
CA CYS A 178 9.44 15.16 -3.54
C CYS A 178 8.45 16.33 -3.66
N THR A 179 8.85 17.47 -3.09
CA THR A 179 8.08 18.73 -3.14
C THR A 179 8.15 19.43 -4.49
N ALA A 180 9.17 19.16 -5.31
CA ALA A 180 9.23 19.64 -6.68
C ALA A 180 9.51 18.52 -7.69
N ASN A 181 9.25 18.83 -8.95
CA ASN A 181 9.30 17.90 -10.08
C ASN A 181 10.73 17.63 -10.58
N ASN A 182 11.72 18.05 -9.81
CA ASN A 182 13.12 17.99 -10.16
C ASN A 182 13.88 17.50 -8.91
N PRO A 183 14.53 16.34 -8.91
CA PRO A 183 15.27 15.87 -7.74
C PRO A 183 16.68 16.47 -7.62
N GLN A 184 17.12 17.35 -8.53
CA GLN A 184 18.44 18.03 -8.52
C GLN A 184 18.32 19.55 -8.29
N GLY A 185 19.44 20.22 -7.99
CA GLY A 185 19.67 21.65 -8.25
C GLY A 185 18.83 22.63 -7.45
N GLY A 186 18.44 22.31 -6.21
CA GLY A 186 17.46 23.10 -5.48
C GLY A 186 16.01 22.63 -5.69
N GLY A 187 15.82 21.44 -6.25
CA GLY A 187 14.54 20.91 -6.73
C GLY A 187 13.59 20.34 -5.66
N GLY A 188 13.83 20.67 -4.38
CA GLY A 188 12.89 20.39 -3.30
C GLY A 188 13.31 19.23 -2.40
N SER A 189 12.68 19.19 -1.23
CA SER A 189 12.93 18.18 -0.21
C SER A 189 12.04 16.96 -0.40
N GLY A 190 12.51 15.82 0.10
CA GLY A 190 11.76 14.57 -0.02
C GLY A 190 12.41 13.35 0.61
N TYR A 191 11.90 12.19 0.22
CA TYR A 191 12.36 10.86 0.61
C TYR A 191 12.55 9.98 -0.61
N GLY A 192 13.53 9.09 -0.56
CA GLY A 192 13.79 8.15 -1.64
C GLY A 192 14.66 6.99 -1.19
N VAL A 193 14.72 5.97 -2.02
CA VAL A 193 15.68 4.88 -1.88
C VAL A 193 16.82 5.12 -2.85
N ILE A 194 18.06 5.06 -2.34
CA ILE A 194 19.27 5.27 -3.13
C ILE A 194 20.19 4.06 -3.08
N ILE A 195 21.04 3.96 -4.11
CA ILE A 195 22.20 3.09 -4.20
C ILE A 195 23.36 3.95 -4.72
N GLY A 196 24.47 3.99 -3.96
CA GLY A 196 25.65 4.80 -4.27
C GLY A 196 25.97 5.81 -3.17
N GLU A 197 27.21 5.76 -2.66
CA GLU A 197 27.78 6.70 -1.69
C GLU A 197 29.30 6.79 -1.87
N THR A 198 29.86 7.98 -1.66
CA THR A 198 31.33 8.13 -1.58
C THR A 198 31.89 7.64 -0.25
N GLY A 199 32.88 6.74 -0.29
CA GLY A 199 33.76 6.47 0.86
C GLY A 199 33.19 5.50 1.92
N ALA A 200 32.00 4.95 1.71
CA ALA A 200 31.41 3.89 2.52
C ALA A 200 31.01 2.70 1.64
N SER A 201 30.51 1.63 2.27
CA SER A 201 29.96 0.50 1.52
C SER A 201 28.65 0.89 0.85
N ASP A 202 28.61 0.79 -0.47
CA ASP A 202 27.38 0.96 -1.24
C ASP A 202 26.33 -0.06 -0.81
N THR A 203 25.09 0.40 -0.64
CA THR A 203 23.95 -0.45 -0.26
C THR A 203 22.64 0.23 -0.66
N VAL A 204 21.57 -0.55 -0.71
CA VAL A 204 20.20 -0.05 -0.80
C VAL A 204 19.82 0.61 0.51
N ARG A 205 19.40 1.87 0.48
CA ARG A 205 19.04 2.62 1.69
C ARG A 205 17.90 3.60 1.46
N LEU A 206 17.06 3.75 2.47
CA LEU A 206 16.10 4.83 2.57
C LEU A 206 16.82 6.08 3.08
N VAL A 207 16.57 7.21 2.43
CA VAL A 207 17.13 8.51 2.80
C VAL A 207 16.06 9.59 2.83
N LYS A 208 16.37 10.68 3.52
CA LYS A 208 15.74 11.98 3.29
C LYS A 208 16.74 12.92 2.62
N PHE A 209 16.26 13.85 1.83
CA PHE A 209 17.08 14.91 1.21
C PHE A 209 16.39 16.27 1.35
N GLY A 210 17.21 17.32 1.48
CA GLY A 210 16.75 18.68 1.73
C GLY A 210 16.43 19.46 0.46
N THR A 211 16.27 20.77 0.61
CA THR A 211 15.88 21.66 -0.49
C THR A 211 16.93 21.74 -1.59
N THR A 212 18.18 21.35 -1.32
CA THR A 212 19.24 21.25 -2.33
C THR A 212 19.01 20.11 -3.33
N GLY A 213 18.10 19.17 -3.03
CA GLY A 213 17.87 17.97 -3.84
C GLY A 213 18.92 16.90 -3.55
N LEU A 214 19.16 16.01 -4.52
CA LEU A 214 20.19 14.98 -4.48
C LEU A 214 21.31 15.34 -5.47
N ASP A 215 22.15 16.31 -5.09
CA ASP A 215 23.24 16.85 -5.93
C ASP A 215 24.65 16.46 -5.46
N ALA A 216 24.81 16.07 -4.21
CA ALA A 216 26.06 15.63 -3.63
C ALA A 216 25.81 14.64 -2.49
N ASP A 217 26.85 13.92 -2.09
CA ASP A 217 26.76 12.97 -0.97
C ASP A 217 26.40 13.62 0.37
N GLY A 218 26.59 14.94 0.49
CA GLY A 218 26.19 15.71 1.67
C GLY A 218 24.73 16.17 1.69
N ASP A 219 23.97 16.01 0.60
CA ASP A 219 22.61 16.56 0.49
C ASP A 219 21.51 15.64 1.05
N TRP A 220 21.87 14.40 1.39
CA TRP A 220 20.97 13.41 1.93
C TRP A 220 21.42 12.90 3.30
N THR A 221 20.48 12.31 4.03
CA THR A 221 20.72 11.69 5.32
C THR A 221 20.18 10.27 5.30
N SER A 222 21.03 9.31 5.65
CA SER A 222 20.62 7.91 5.80
C SER A 222 19.57 7.76 6.90
N LEU A 223 18.50 7.05 6.59
CA LEU A 223 17.44 6.70 7.54
C LEU A 223 17.53 5.22 7.92
N ILE A 224 17.51 4.34 6.93
CA ILE A 224 17.59 2.89 7.10
C ILE A 224 18.42 2.33 5.96
N ALA A 225 19.40 1.47 6.27
CA ALA A 225 20.30 0.87 5.27
C ALA A 225 20.24 -0.66 5.32
N LEU A 226 20.26 -1.30 4.15
CA LEU A 226 20.37 -2.74 4.04
C LEU A 226 21.73 -3.21 4.58
N SER A 227 21.70 -4.14 5.54
CA SER A 227 22.85 -4.85 6.07
C SER A 227 22.47 -6.29 6.48
N PRO A 228 23.31 -7.31 6.20
CA PRO A 228 24.50 -7.26 5.35
C PRO A 228 24.14 -6.95 3.89
N VAL A 229 25.10 -6.40 3.13
CA VAL A 229 24.91 -6.06 1.72
C VAL A 229 25.17 -7.31 0.86
N PRO A 230 24.17 -7.78 0.07
CA PRO A 230 24.40 -8.83 -0.91
C PRO A 230 25.12 -8.29 -2.15
N THR A 231 25.14 -9.04 -3.25
CA THR A 231 25.73 -8.56 -4.52
C THR A 231 24.95 -7.34 -5.01
N LEU A 232 25.57 -6.16 -5.01
CA LEU A 232 24.87 -4.90 -5.30
C LEU A 232 24.35 -4.79 -6.74
N THR A 233 24.91 -5.58 -7.66
CA THR A 233 24.51 -5.60 -9.08
C THR A 233 23.30 -6.48 -9.37
N ASP A 234 22.79 -7.17 -8.35
CA ASP A 234 21.62 -8.01 -8.47
C ASP A 234 20.34 -7.17 -8.55
N TYR A 235 19.25 -7.82 -8.94
CA TYR A 235 17.94 -7.22 -9.05
C TYR A 235 17.31 -7.19 -7.66
N PHE A 236 16.78 -6.04 -7.22
CA PHE A 236 16.16 -5.92 -5.90
C PHE A 236 14.66 -5.66 -6.01
N SER A 237 13.91 -6.33 -5.14
CA SER A 237 12.55 -5.95 -4.76
C SER A 237 12.62 -5.09 -3.49
N VAL A 238 12.01 -3.92 -3.52
CA VAL A 238 12.03 -2.94 -2.42
C VAL A 238 10.61 -2.61 -2.01
N ARG A 239 10.39 -2.53 -0.70
CA ARG A 239 9.17 -1.98 -0.11
C ARG A 239 9.54 -0.91 0.90
N VAL A 240 8.84 0.21 0.85
CA VAL A 240 8.93 1.25 1.88
C VAL A 240 7.54 1.48 2.44
N THR A 241 7.45 1.55 3.78
CA THR A 241 6.22 1.93 4.45
C THR A 241 6.40 3.18 5.29
N PHE A 242 5.34 3.96 5.40
CA PHE A 242 5.24 5.09 6.32
C PHE A 242 3.92 5.03 7.09
N ASP A 243 3.99 5.09 8.42
CA ASP A 243 2.83 5.16 9.29
C ASP A 243 2.56 6.62 9.72
N PRO A 244 1.48 7.26 9.23
CA PRO A 244 1.18 8.66 9.55
C PRO A 244 0.85 8.88 11.03
N SER A 245 0.42 7.84 11.75
CA SER A 245 0.06 7.95 13.17
C SER A 245 1.27 7.99 14.11
N THR A 246 2.38 7.38 13.70
CA THR A 246 3.61 7.29 14.51
C THR A 246 4.80 8.03 13.89
N GLY A 247 4.71 8.43 12.62
CA GLY A 247 5.83 8.96 11.85
C GLY A 247 6.91 7.92 11.55
N GLN A 248 6.61 6.63 11.70
CA GLN A 248 7.57 5.54 11.52
C GLN A 248 7.69 5.17 10.04
N TRP A 249 8.93 5.11 9.57
CA TRP A 249 9.35 4.54 8.31
C TRP A 249 9.89 3.13 8.51
N GLU A 250 9.69 2.26 7.53
CA GLU A 250 10.31 0.94 7.45
C GLU A 250 10.74 0.64 6.02
N LEU A 251 11.94 0.08 5.86
CA LEU A 251 12.48 -0.38 4.59
C LEU A 251 12.52 -1.92 4.59
N PHE A 252 11.96 -2.53 3.57
CA PHE A 252 12.12 -3.96 3.32
C PHE A 252 12.80 -4.18 1.97
N THR A 253 13.60 -5.23 1.88
CA THR A 253 14.24 -5.62 0.63
C THR A 253 14.30 -7.13 0.47
N ARG A 254 14.31 -7.58 -0.79
CA ARG A 254 14.66 -8.92 -1.21
C ARG A 254 15.65 -8.82 -2.38
N ASP A 255 16.67 -9.65 -2.32
CA ASP A 255 17.59 -9.88 -3.44
C ASP A 255 16.94 -10.93 -4.36
N ASP A 256 16.64 -10.54 -5.59
CA ASP A 256 16.02 -11.38 -6.62
C ASP A 256 17.10 -12.11 -7.47
N GLY A 257 18.38 -11.88 -7.17
CA GLY A 257 19.53 -12.47 -7.85
C GLY A 257 19.89 -11.76 -9.15
N ALA A 258 20.79 -12.37 -9.93
CA ALA A 258 21.47 -11.71 -11.06
C ALA A 258 20.70 -11.69 -12.40
N SER A 259 19.50 -12.30 -12.48
CA SER A 259 18.88 -12.62 -13.79
C SER A 259 17.77 -11.67 -14.21
N ALA A 260 16.81 -11.37 -13.32
CA ALA A 260 15.64 -10.56 -13.63
C ALA A 260 14.96 -10.08 -12.34
N PHE A 261 14.10 -9.08 -12.46
CA PHE A 261 13.21 -8.68 -11.38
C PHE A 261 12.16 -9.76 -11.09
N ALA A 262 11.87 -9.96 -9.80
CA ALA A 262 10.66 -10.63 -9.37
C ALA A 262 9.64 -9.58 -8.89
N ASP A 263 8.34 -9.87 -9.02
CA ASP A 263 7.29 -8.96 -8.56
C ASP A 263 7.46 -8.69 -7.04
N PRO A 264 7.61 -7.42 -6.62
CA PRO A 264 7.86 -7.05 -5.22
C PRO A 264 6.64 -7.26 -4.32
N THR A 265 5.44 -7.47 -4.88
CA THR A 265 4.22 -7.78 -4.13
C THR A 265 4.03 -9.28 -3.85
N THR A 266 4.90 -10.11 -4.42
CA THR A 266 4.91 -11.57 -4.20
C THR A 266 6.11 -11.98 -3.35
N GLY A 267 6.09 -13.19 -2.78
CA GLY A 267 7.18 -13.72 -1.95
C GLY A 267 7.38 -12.94 -0.64
N THR A 268 8.55 -13.11 -0.01
CA THR A 268 8.85 -12.52 1.30
C THR A 268 9.95 -11.46 1.20
N LEU A 269 9.62 -10.22 1.54
CA LEU A 269 10.60 -9.16 1.76
C LEU A 269 11.03 -9.13 3.23
N ILE A 270 12.27 -8.76 3.48
CA ILE A 270 12.86 -8.74 4.83
C ILE A 270 13.01 -7.30 5.30
N SER A 271 12.51 -6.99 6.50
CA SER A 271 12.70 -5.69 7.12
C SER A 271 14.18 -5.41 7.38
N ARG A 272 14.61 -4.20 7.06
CA ARG A 272 15.97 -3.68 7.28
C ARG A 272 16.05 -2.71 8.45
N GLY A 273 14.93 -2.52 9.15
CA GLY A 273 14.81 -1.66 10.31
C GLY A 273 13.74 -0.60 10.15
N THR A 274 13.49 0.09 11.25
CA THR A 274 12.48 1.15 11.36
C THR A 274 13.12 2.42 11.91
N VAL A 275 12.62 3.59 11.51
CA VAL A 275 13.02 4.87 12.09
C VAL A 275 11.84 5.84 12.13
N THR A 276 11.76 6.68 13.16
CA THR A 276 10.79 7.77 13.17
C THR A 276 11.41 9.01 12.53
N ASP A 277 10.79 9.51 11.45
CA ASP A 277 11.18 10.76 10.80
C ASP A 277 9.96 11.45 10.21
N THR A 278 9.71 12.69 10.64
CA THR A 278 8.58 13.52 10.17
C THR A 278 9.05 14.82 9.50
N THR A 279 10.32 14.90 9.11
CA THR A 279 10.97 16.14 8.66
C THR A 279 10.23 16.79 7.48
N TYR A 280 9.84 16.00 6.48
CA TYR A 280 9.16 16.50 5.27
C TYR A 280 7.77 15.90 5.04
N THR A 281 7.30 15.00 5.92
CA THR A 281 6.04 14.26 5.73
C THR A 281 4.78 15.14 5.82
N GLY A 282 4.89 16.32 6.43
CA GLY A 282 3.84 17.36 6.43
C GLY A 282 3.83 18.26 5.19
N SER A 283 4.80 18.11 4.28
CA SER A 283 4.83 18.83 3.00
C SER A 283 4.02 18.09 1.93
N ASN A 284 3.75 18.74 0.80
CA ASN A 284 3.11 18.10 -0.35
C ASN A 284 4.15 17.37 -1.22
N LEU A 285 4.37 16.08 -0.94
CA LEU A 285 5.36 15.20 -1.58
C LEU A 285 4.79 14.49 -2.82
N LYS A 286 4.32 15.28 -3.79
CA LYS A 286 3.52 14.78 -4.91
C LYS A 286 4.29 14.27 -6.11
N TYR A 287 5.61 14.45 -6.16
CA TYR A 287 6.43 13.95 -7.24
C TYR A 287 7.20 12.71 -6.81
N LEU A 288 6.99 11.59 -7.50
CA LEU A 288 7.82 10.39 -7.37
C LEU A 288 8.52 10.11 -8.69
N GLY A 289 9.58 9.31 -8.65
CA GLY A 289 10.15 8.75 -9.87
C GLY A 289 11.59 8.29 -9.76
N ALA A 290 12.18 7.96 -10.91
CA ALA A 290 13.50 7.39 -11.00
C ALA A 290 14.54 8.48 -11.29
N TYR A 291 15.73 8.36 -10.70
CA TYR A 291 16.80 9.35 -10.83
C TYR A 291 18.16 8.65 -10.85
N TRP A 292 18.99 9.01 -11.84
CA TRP A 292 20.30 8.43 -12.08
C TRP A 292 21.33 9.54 -12.22
N ASN A 293 22.45 9.40 -11.51
CA ASN A 293 23.64 10.24 -11.64
C ASN A 293 24.74 9.37 -12.26
N HIS A 294 25.48 9.89 -13.24
CA HIS A 294 26.52 9.13 -13.91
C HIS A 294 27.67 9.96 -14.48
N SER A 295 28.75 9.25 -14.83
CA SER A 295 29.95 9.80 -15.48
C SER A 295 30.03 9.47 -16.97
N ASN A 296 31.12 9.82 -17.64
CA ASN A 296 31.35 9.62 -19.09
C ASN A 296 31.46 8.14 -19.54
N GLY A 297 31.39 7.17 -18.62
CA GLY A 297 31.46 5.73 -18.90
C GLY A 297 30.11 5.02 -18.88
N ALA A 298 29.01 5.77 -18.86
CA ALA A 298 27.67 5.27 -18.56
C ALA A 298 26.97 4.62 -19.76
N VAL A 299 27.69 3.73 -20.45
CA VAL A 299 27.22 3.04 -21.66
C VAL A 299 26.75 1.64 -21.29
N GLY A 300 25.55 1.29 -21.75
CA GLY A 300 24.94 -0.03 -21.57
C GLY A 300 24.47 -0.37 -20.15
N ALA A 301 23.65 -1.41 -20.05
CA ALA A 301 22.99 -1.83 -18.81
C ALA A 301 23.94 -2.31 -17.68
N ALA A 302 25.21 -2.51 -17.97
CA ALA A 302 26.24 -2.80 -16.96
C ALA A 302 26.66 -1.56 -16.16
N ASN A 303 26.45 -0.36 -16.70
CA ASN A 303 26.76 0.91 -16.03
C ASN A 303 25.50 1.69 -15.60
N GLY A 304 24.34 1.28 -16.13
CA GLY A 304 23.06 1.93 -15.92
C GLY A 304 22.30 1.50 -14.68
N MET A 305 21.12 2.08 -14.52
CA MET A 305 20.11 1.56 -13.60
C MET A 305 18.87 1.08 -14.35
N LYS A 306 18.10 0.22 -13.69
CA LYS A 306 16.81 -0.27 -14.17
C LYS A 306 15.78 -0.19 -13.05
N ILE A 307 14.53 0.08 -13.43
CA ILE A 307 13.37 0.11 -12.54
C ILE A 307 12.25 -0.72 -13.18
N ASP A 308 11.47 -1.42 -12.36
CA ASP A 308 10.27 -2.11 -12.80
C ASP A 308 9.20 -2.19 -11.70
N ASN A 309 8.01 -2.66 -12.04
CA ASN A 309 6.90 -3.03 -11.14
C ASN A 309 6.65 -2.00 -10.03
N VAL A 310 6.34 -0.76 -10.41
CA VAL A 310 6.09 0.33 -9.48
C VAL A 310 4.66 0.27 -8.99
N TYR A 311 4.49 -0.02 -7.71
CA TYR A 311 3.25 0.08 -6.97
C TYR A 311 3.32 1.23 -5.96
N VAL A 312 2.22 1.96 -5.84
CA VAL A 312 2.08 3.10 -4.94
C VAL A 312 0.93 2.87 -3.96
N PRO A 313 0.83 3.66 -2.87
CA PRO A 313 -0.29 3.54 -1.95
C PRO A 313 -1.60 3.66 -2.72
N SER A 314 -2.56 2.80 -2.40
CA SER A 314 -3.94 3.02 -2.82
C SER A 314 -4.59 4.03 -1.88
N SER A 315 -5.41 4.89 -2.45
CA SER A 315 -6.33 5.70 -1.64
C SER A 315 -7.32 4.75 -0.99
N ILE A 316 -7.12 4.47 0.30
CA ILE A 316 -8.18 3.86 1.11
C ILE A 316 -9.29 4.90 1.16
N ALA A 317 -10.46 4.59 0.61
CA ALA A 317 -11.63 5.46 0.73
C ALA A 317 -11.78 5.85 2.21
N SER A 318 -11.86 7.15 2.51
CA SER A 318 -12.13 7.59 3.87
C SER A 318 -13.42 6.94 4.34
N GLU A 319 -13.46 6.49 5.60
CA GLU A 319 -14.71 6.05 6.20
C GLU A 319 -15.74 7.17 6.03
N PRO A 320 -16.94 6.86 5.51
CA PRO A 320 -17.98 7.85 5.36
C PRO A 320 -18.29 8.48 6.71
N THR A 321 -18.28 9.81 6.76
CA THR A 321 -18.62 10.57 7.98
C THR A 321 -20.02 11.17 7.90
N SER A 322 -20.72 10.98 6.79
CA SER A 322 -22.08 11.43 6.59
C SER A 322 -22.91 10.31 5.99
N ASP A 323 -23.92 9.90 6.74
CA ASP A 323 -24.93 8.94 6.33
C ASP A 323 -25.88 9.53 5.27
N THR A 324 -26.60 8.63 4.62
CA THR A 324 -27.53 8.92 3.54
C THR A 324 -28.83 9.25 4.21
N THR A 325 -29.41 10.36 3.78
CA THR A 325 -30.64 10.89 4.36
C THR A 325 -31.76 10.91 3.33
N GLY A 326 -33.00 10.96 3.81
CA GLY A 326 -34.16 11.11 2.93
C GLY A 326 -34.38 9.93 1.98
N VAL A 327 -34.09 8.70 2.42
CA VAL A 327 -34.41 7.49 1.64
C VAL A 327 -35.93 7.39 1.50
N GLY A 328 -36.41 7.63 0.29
CA GLY A 328 -37.82 7.66 -0.08
C GLY A 328 -38.10 6.65 -1.19
N PHE A 329 -39.25 5.99 -1.09
CA PHE A 329 -39.75 5.04 -2.08
C PHE A 329 -41.05 5.60 -2.65
N VAL A 330 -41.10 5.81 -3.96
CA VAL A 330 -42.31 6.29 -4.67
C VAL A 330 -42.62 5.40 -5.86
N ASN A 331 -43.88 5.44 -6.33
CA ASN A 331 -44.35 4.61 -7.45
C ASN A 331 -44.03 3.12 -7.28
N VAL A 332 -44.30 2.58 -6.08
CA VAL A 332 -44.09 1.17 -5.77
C VAL A 332 -45.11 0.32 -6.52
N GLN A 333 -44.62 -0.47 -7.47
CA GLN A 333 -45.37 -1.40 -8.30
C GLN A 333 -44.86 -2.83 -8.07
N SER A 334 -45.54 -3.83 -8.66
CA SER A 334 -45.18 -5.24 -8.51
C SER A 334 -43.79 -5.61 -9.03
N SER A 335 -43.20 -4.80 -9.93
CA SER A 335 -41.90 -5.08 -10.53
C SER A 335 -40.96 -3.89 -10.59
N GLN A 336 -41.33 -2.76 -10.01
CA GLN A 336 -40.48 -1.57 -9.95
C GLN A 336 -40.84 -0.68 -8.77
N MET A 337 -39.87 0.08 -8.33
CA MET A 337 -40.08 1.25 -7.48
C MET A 337 -39.06 2.31 -7.86
N ASN A 338 -39.40 3.57 -7.65
CA ASN A 338 -38.43 4.65 -7.71
C ASN A 338 -37.90 4.86 -6.30
N VAL A 339 -36.58 4.80 -6.15
CA VAL A 339 -35.90 5.10 -4.89
C VAL A 339 -35.19 6.43 -5.05
N SER A 340 -35.44 7.35 -4.13
CA SER A 340 -34.76 8.64 -4.02
C SER A 340 -34.03 8.71 -2.69
N TRP A 341 -32.88 9.35 -2.65
CA TRP A 341 -32.13 9.61 -1.42
C TRP A 341 -31.22 10.81 -1.63
N THR A 342 -30.74 11.40 -0.54
CA THR A 342 -29.61 12.32 -0.53
C THR A 342 -28.36 11.51 -0.19
N SER A 343 -27.39 11.47 -1.10
CA SER A 343 -26.17 10.68 -0.91
C SER A 343 -25.33 11.17 0.27
N GLY A 344 -24.80 10.25 1.07
CA GLY A 344 -23.68 10.51 1.97
C GLY A 344 -22.36 10.74 1.24
N ASN A 345 -21.24 10.70 1.98
CA ASN A 345 -19.91 11.13 1.49
C ASN A 345 -18.89 10.01 1.23
N GLY A 346 -19.31 8.74 1.16
CA GLY A 346 -18.42 7.62 0.84
C GLY A 346 -17.92 7.62 -0.62
N ALA A 347 -16.63 7.32 -0.83
CA ALA A 347 -15.96 7.40 -2.13
C ALA A 347 -16.55 6.49 -3.23
N ASN A 348 -17.39 5.50 -2.88
CA ASN A 348 -18.01 4.55 -3.82
C ASN A 348 -19.51 4.28 -3.56
N ARG A 349 -20.26 5.30 -3.10
CA ARG A 349 -21.74 5.41 -3.02
C ARG A 349 -22.37 5.12 -1.66
N ILE A 350 -23.62 5.63 -1.58
CA ILE A 350 -24.61 5.68 -0.50
C ILE A 350 -24.14 5.03 0.81
N VAL A 351 -23.69 5.88 1.72
CA VAL A 351 -23.66 5.59 3.15
C VAL A 351 -24.63 6.51 3.77
#